data_AF-A0A3B0WUT0-F1
#
_entry.id   AF-A0A3B0WUT0-F1
#
_cell.length_a   1.000
_cell.length_b   1.000
_cell.length_c   1.000
_cell.angle_alpha   90.00
_cell.angle_beta   90.00
_cell.angle_gamma   90.00
#
_symmetry.space_group_name_H-M   'P 1'
#
loop_
_entity.id
_entity.type
_entity.pdbx_description
1 polymer ?
#
loop_
_entity_poly.entity_id
_entity_poly.type
_entity_poly.pdbx_seq_one_letter_code
_entity_poly.pdbx_strand_id
1 'polypeptide(L)'
;MSDIQTADVASLNYAWGKPEVSGLYKVIPEDFIVEEQIAFELSGEGEHLWCWVEKKSENTDWVLQQLAKWARVSPAKVNVAGQKDRHAVTRQWFSIHLAGRENPCIKAFNVANVQVLKVIRHQRKLQIGGLSGNRFTLTIR
;
A
#
# COMPACT_ATOMS: atom_id res chain seq x y z
N MET A 1 19.09 25.16 -7.31
CA MET A 1 18.29 24.20 -6.52
C MET A 1 17.24 25.04 -5.83
N SER A 2 16.00 25.03 -6.32
CA SER A 2 14.92 25.82 -5.74
C SER A 2 14.46 25.14 -4.46
N ASP A 3 14.66 25.81 -3.32
CA ASP A 3 14.01 25.45 -2.07
C ASP A 3 12.50 25.43 -2.31
N ILE A 4 11.91 24.23 -2.23
CA ILE A 4 10.46 24.11 -2.17
C ILE A 4 10.09 24.62 -0.78
N GLN A 5 9.73 25.90 -0.67
CA GLN A 5 9.06 26.45 0.49
C GLN A 5 7.86 25.55 0.79
N THR A 6 7.94 24.79 1.87
CA THR A 6 6.81 23.97 2.32
C THR A 6 5.72 24.95 2.73
N ALA A 7 4.60 24.97 2.00
CA ALA A 7 3.49 25.86 2.34
C ALA A 7 3.07 25.58 3.78
N ASP A 8 2.98 26.62 4.61
CA ASP A 8 2.40 26.49 5.95
C ASP A 8 0.92 26.18 5.78
N VAL A 9 0.56 24.92 5.91
CA VAL A 9 -0.81 24.43 5.78
C VAL A 9 -1.74 25.15 6.78
N ALA A 10 -1.22 25.62 7.91
CA ALA A 10 -1.99 26.38 8.90
C ALA A 10 -2.39 27.77 8.41
N SER A 11 -1.67 28.31 7.41
CA SER A 11 -1.96 29.61 6.78
C SER A 11 -3.03 29.55 5.68
N LEU A 12 -3.45 28.35 5.28
CA LEU A 12 -4.45 28.18 4.23
C LEU A 12 -5.85 28.55 4.75
N ASN A 13 -6.63 29.21 3.90
CA ASN A 13 -8.01 29.56 4.22
C ASN A 13 -8.91 28.32 4.22
N TYR A 14 -9.81 28.24 5.21
CA TYR A 14 -10.86 27.23 5.22
C TYR A 14 -11.97 27.59 4.25
N ALA A 15 -12.35 26.66 3.37
CA ALA A 15 -13.44 26.88 2.41
C ALA A 15 -14.82 27.09 3.09
N TRP A 16 -15.00 26.56 4.30
CA TRP A 16 -16.27 26.63 5.06
C TRP A 16 -16.10 27.21 6.47
N GLY A 17 -15.04 28.00 6.70
CA GLY A 17 -14.70 28.51 8.02
C GLY A 17 -13.94 27.50 8.89
N LYS A 18 -13.34 28.00 9.97
CA LYS A 18 -12.53 27.18 10.88
C LYS A 18 -13.43 26.19 11.65
N PRO A 19 -13.02 24.92 11.82
CA PRO A 19 -13.76 23.96 12.63
C PRO A 19 -13.95 24.43 14.08
N GLU A 20 -15.15 24.24 14.62
CA GLU A 20 -15.49 24.57 16.02
C GLU A 20 -15.38 23.37 16.97
N VAL A 21 -15.27 22.16 16.41
CA VAL A 21 -15.10 20.90 17.15
C VAL A 21 -13.66 20.40 17.03
N SER A 22 -13.23 19.63 18.03
CA SER A 22 -11.93 18.97 18.04
C SER A 22 -12.09 17.48 18.33
N GLY A 23 -11.09 16.69 17.95
CA GLY A 23 -11.03 15.26 18.20
C GLY A 23 -9.61 14.74 17.99
N LEU A 24 -9.36 13.53 18.44
CA LEU A 24 -8.08 12.86 18.34
C LEU A 24 -8.00 12.08 17.03
N TYR A 25 -6.86 12.24 16.35
CA TYR A 25 -6.58 11.60 15.07
C TYR A 25 -5.48 10.56 15.21
N LYS A 26 -5.64 9.39 14.58
CA LYS A 26 -4.65 8.28 14.58
C LYS A 26 -4.24 7.84 16.00
N VAL A 27 -5.20 7.69 16.92
CA VAL A 27 -4.90 7.24 18.30
C VAL A 27 -4.37 5.80 18.30
N ILE A 28 -5.00 4.92 17.51
CA ILE A 28 -4.50 3.59 17.18
C ILE A 28 -4.42 3.39 15.66
N PRO A 29 -3.60 2.44 15.14
CA PRO A 29 -3.49 2.21 13.70
C PRO A 29 -4.83 1.93 13.00
N GLU A 30 -5.75 1.26 13.67
CA GLU A 30 -7.10 0.96 13.19
C GLU A 30 -7.98 2.20 12.97
N ASP A 31 -7.63 3.34 13.58
CA ASP A 31 -8.33 4.60 13.35
C ASP A 31 -8.02 5.18 11.97
N PHE A 32 -7.03 4.63 11.27
CA PHE A 32 -6.62 5.08 9.94
C PHE A 32 -6.39 3.87 9.02
N ILE A 33 -7.45 3.50 8.32
CA ILE A 33 -7.44 2.42 7.35
C ILE A 33 -7.34 3.00 5.94
N VAL A 34 -6.38 2.49 5.16
CA VAL A 34 -6.20 2.87 3.75
C VAL A 34 -6.24 1.64 2.87
N GLU A 35 -7.12 1.63 1.87
CA GLU A 35 -7.20 0.56 0.88
C GLU A 35 -6.95 1.12 -0.52
N GLU A 36 -5.96 0.60 -1.23
CA GLU A 36 -5.73 0.99 -2.63
C GLU A 36 -6.88 0.52 -3.55
N GLN A 37 -7.17 1.35 -4.55
CA GLN A 37 -8.11 1.02 -5.61
C GLN A 37 -7.40 1.02 -6.96
N ILE A 38 -7.70 0.00 -7.78
CA ILE A 38 -7.29 -0.09 -9.19
C ILE A 38 -8.52 0.08 -10.08
N ALA A 39 -8.35 0.64 -11.27
CA ALA A 39 -9.43 0.91 -12.22
C ALA A 39 -9.75 -0.26 -13.16
N PHE A 40 -9.08 -1.41 -12.99
CA PHE A 40 -9.16 -2.53 -13.91
C PHE A 40 -9.06 -3.86 -13.17
N GLU A 41 -9.55 -4.91 -13.81
CA GLU A 41 -9.41 -6.28 -13.32
C GLU A 41 -8.05 -6.86 -13.72
N LEU A 42 -7.51 -7.70 -12.84
CA LEU A 42 -6.27 -8.42 -13.13
C LEU A 42 -6.60 -9.65 -13.98
N SER A 43 -5.83 -9.85 -15.05
CA SER A 43 -6.12 -10.84 -16.09
C SER A 43 -6.14 -12.31 -15.64
N GLY A 44 -5.57 -12.64 -14.48
CA GLY A 44 -5.50 -14.02 -13.99
C GLY A 44 -4.36 -14.83 -14.61
N GLU A 45 -3.61 -14.26 -15.55
CA GLU A 45 -2.49 -14.88 -16.26
C GLU A 45 -1.35 -13.86 -16.52
N GLY A 46 -0.15 -14.37 -16.79
CA GLY A 46 1.03 -13.57 -17.12
C GLY A 46 2.20 -13.74 -16.15
N GLU A 47 3.22 -12.93 -16.33
CA GLU A 47 4.51 -13.10 -15.64
C GLU A 47 4.57 -12.41 -14.27
N HIS A 48 3.62 -11.53 -13.96
CA HIS A 48 3.60 -10.81 -12.69
C HIS A 48 2.57 -11.40 -11.73
N LEU A 49 3.00 -11.69 -10.50
CA LEU A 49 2.13 -12.05 -9.40
C LEU A 49 1.78 -10.80 -8.61
N TRP A 50 0.53 -10.36 -8.72
CA TRP A 50 -0.01 -9.27 -7.91
C TRP A 50 -0.48 -9.82 -6.58
N CYS A 51 -0.03 -9.22 -5.47
CA CYS A 51 -0.34 -9.61 -4.11
C CYS A 51 -1.11 -8.47 -3.44
N TRP A 52 -2.31 -8.76 -2.96
CA TRP A 52 -3.07 -7.85 -2.10
C TRP A 52 -2.62 -8.08 -0.67
N VAL A 53 -1.99 -7.07 -0.06
CA VAL A 53 -1.30 -7.22 1.21
C VAL A 53 -1.85 -6.23 2.21
N GLU A 54 -2.30 -6.74 3.35
CA GLU A 54 -2.58 -5.95 4.54
C GLU A 54 -1.30 -5.84 5.38
N LYS A 55 -0.98 -4.64 5.85
CA LYS A 55 0.05 -4.40 6.86
C LYS A 55 -0.50 -3.51 7.97
N LYS A 56 -0.03 -3.71 9.20
CA LYS A 56 -0.31 -2.86 10.35
C LYS A 56 0.99 -2.36 10.97
N SER A 57 1.14 -1.04 11.14
CA SER A 57 2.32 -0.44 11.79
C SER A 57 3.68 -0.70 11.12
N GLU A 58 3.70 -1.22 9.88
CA GLU A 58 4.91 -1.54 9.13
C GLU A 58 5.16 -0.58 7.96
N ASN A 59 6.42 -0.45 7.56
CA ASN A 59 6.82 0.33 6.38
C ASN A 59 6.62 -0.47 5.08
N THR A 60 6.11 0.17 4.03
CA THR A 60 5.89 -0.49 2.72
C THR A 60 7.18 -1.08 2.15
N ASP A 61 8.31 -0.37 2.24
CA ASP A 61 9.61 -0.89 1.76
C ASP A 61 10.07 -2.13 2.53
N TRP A 62 9.81 -2.19 3.83
CA TRP A 62 10.15 -3.39 4.60
C TRP A 62 9.28 -4.59 4.19
N VAL A 63 7.98 -4.38 3.98
CA VAL A 63 7.06 -5.41 3.47
C VAL A 63 7.49 -5.91 2.09
N LEU A 64 7.93 -5.00 1.21
CA LEU A 64 8.50 -5.34 -0.10
C LEU A 64 9.67 -6.32 0.02
N GLN A 65 10.60 -6.06 0.96
CA GLN A 65 11.72 -6.96 1.21
C GLN A 65 11.26 -8.34 1.69
N GLN A 66 10.23 -8.42 2.53
CA GLN A 66 9.69 -9.71 2.98
C GLN A 66 9.03 -10.48 1.84
N LEU A 67 8.28 -9.80 0.97
CA LEU A 67 7.69 -10.42 -0.22
C LEU A 67 8.76 -10.94 -1.19
N ALA A 68 9.85 -10.19 -1.38
CA ALA A 68 10.97 -10.62 -2.20
C ALA A 68 11.62 -11.91 -1.66
N LYS A 69 11.84 -11.97 -0.34
CA LYS A 69 12.36 -13.17 0.34
C LYS A 69 11.41 -14.36 0.20
N TRP A 70 10.12 -14.16 0.46
CA TRP A 70 9.08 -15.19 0.33
C TRP A 70 9.01 -15.76 -1.10
N ALA A 71 9.08 -14.90 -2.11
CA ALA A 71 9.07 -15.31 -3.51
C ALA A 71 10.45 -15.78 -4.04
N ARG A 72 11.51 -15.69 -3.22
CA ARG A 72 12.90 -16.00 -3.59
C ARG A 72 13.32 -15.25 -4.87
N VAL A 73 13.14 -13.93 -4.86
CA VAL A 73 13.57 -13.03 -5.93
C VAL A 73 14.35 -11.86 -5.35
N SER A 74 15.08 -11.14 -6.22
CA SER A 74 15.65 -9.85 -5.85
C SER A 74 14.52 -8.84 -5.52
N PRO A 75 14.69 -7.97 -4.51
CA PRO A 75 13.75 -6.89 -4.21
C PRO A 75 13.42 -6.00 -5.41
N ALA A 76 14.35 -5.83 -6.35
CA ALA A 76 14.13 -5.07 -7.59
C ALA A 76 13.04 -5.66 -8.50
N LYS A 77 12.63 -6.92 -8.27
CA LYS A 77 11.51 -7.56 -8.98
C LYS A 77 10.15 -7.31 -8.33
N VAL A 78 10.11 -6.65 -7.17
CA VAL A 78 8.88 -6.30 -6.47
C VAL A 78 8.59 -4.81 -6.67
N ASN A 79 7.36 -4.49 -7.06
CA ASN A 79 6.94 -3.12 -7.37
C ASN A 79 5.69 -2.76 -6.56
N VAL A 80 5.56 -1.49 -6.19
CA VAL A 80 4.41 -0.88 -5.53
C VAL A 80 3.98 0.36 -6.31
N ALA A 81 2.72 0.76 -6.18
CA ALA A 81 2.22 2.00 -6.78
C ALA A 81 2.62 3.25 -6.00
N GLY A 82 2.86 3.11 -4.70
CA GLY A 82 3.26 4.21 -3.84
C GLY A 82 3.55 3.73 -2.42
N GLN A 83 4.09 4.63 -1.62
CA GLN A 83 4.28 4.39 -0.19
C GLN A 83 2.94 4.51 0.54
N LYS A 84 2.85 3.89 1.71
CA LYS A 84 1.68 3.99 2.59
C LYS A 84 2.13 4.31 4.01
N ASP A 85 1.31 5.05 4.74
CA ASP A 85 1.56 5.41 6.13
C ASP A 85 1.98 4.20 6.96
N ARG A 86 3.02 4.39 7.77
CA ARG A 86 3.44 3.38 8.74
C ARG A 86 2.39 3.23 9.84
N HIS A 87 1.95 4.32 10.45
CA HIS A 87 1.02 4.34 11.58
C HIS A 87 -0.44 4.22 11.11
N ALA A 88 -0.77 3.06 10.54
CA ALA A 88 -2.05 2.77 9.90
C ALA A 88 -2.24 1.26 9.72
N VAL A 89 -3.47 0.84 9.45
CA VAL A 89 -3.77 -0.43 8.78
C VAL A 89 -3.92 -0.14 7.30
N THR A 90 -3.13 -0.79 6.44
CA THR A 90 -3.15 -0.48 5.01
C THR A 90 -3.24 -1.74 4.18
N ARG A 91 -4.14 -1.75 3.20
CA ARG A 91 -4.22 -2.76 2.17
C ARG A 91 -3.77 -2.18 0.84
N GLN A 92 -2.72 -2.76 0.28
CA GLN A 92 -2.10 -2.26 -0.94
C GLN A 92 -1.69 -3.40 -1.86
N TRP A 93 -1.56 -3.08 -3.15
CA TRP A 93 -1.04 -4.00 -4.14
C TRP A 93 0.48 -3.94 -4.20
N PHE A 94 1.08 -5.13 -4.27
CA PHE A 94 2.45 -5.34 -4.71
C PHE A 94 2.40 -6.17 -5.98
N SER A 95 3.36 -6.01 -6.89
CA SER A 95 3.55 -6.94 -8.01
C SER A 95 4.95 -7.51 -8.00
N ILE A 96 5.06 -8.83 -8.17
CA ILE A 96 6.32 -9.57 -8.17
C ILE A 96 6.53 -10.16 -9.55
N HIS A 97 7.65 -9.87 -10.20
CA HIS A 97 7.99 -10.49 -11.49
C HIS A 97 8.46 -11.95 -11.29
N LEU A 98 7.62 -12.90 -11.72
CA LEU A 98 7.79 -14.36 -11.59
C LEU A 98 7.59 -15.08 -12.94
N ALA A 99 8.21 -14.58 -14.01
CA ALA A 99 8.23 -15.23 -15.32
C ALA A 99 8.70 -16.69 -15.22
N GLY A 100 7.93 -17.61 -15.80
CA GLY A 100 8.24 -19.05 -15.83
C GLY A 100 8.27 -19.74 -14.46
N ARG A 101 7.84 -19.09 -13.38
CA ARG A 101 7.84 -19.65 -12.01
C ARG A 101 6.43 -19.80 -11.50
N GLU A 102 6.18 -20.83 -10.70
CA GLU A 102 4.91 -21.03 -10.01
C GLU A 102 4.68 -20.00 -8.89
N ASN A 103 3.43 -19.89 -8.45
CA ASN A 103 3.07 -19.04 -7.31
C ASN A 103 3.66 -19.62 -6.01
N PRO A 104 4.35 -18.83 -5.18
CA PRO A 104 4.72 -19.27 -3.85
C PRO A 104 3.48 -19.56 -3.00
N CYS A 105 3.57 -20.53 -2.09
CA CYS A 105 2.47 -20.87 -1.20
C CYS A 105 2.17 -19.71 -0.24
N ILE A 106 0.95 -19.16 -0.27
CA ILE A 106 0.51 -18.07 0.62
C ILE A 106 0.65 -18.48 2.10
N LYS A 107 0.33 -19.74 2.44
CA LYS A 107 0.44 -20.25 3.82
C LYS A 107 1.86 -20.24 4.38
N ALA A 108 2.87 -20.21 3.50
CA ALA A 108 4.28 -20.10 3.90
C ALA A 108 4.72 -18.65 4.13
N PHE A 109 3.89 -17.66 3.83
CA PHE A 109 4.17 -16.26 4.17
C PHE A 109 3.84 -16.02 5.65
N ASN A 110 4.87 -16.09 6.49
CA ASN A 110 4.75 -15.88 7.93
C ASN A 110 5.56 -14.65 8.36
N VAL A 111 4.90 -13.50 8.38
CA VAL A 111 5.50 -12.22 8.75
C VAL A 111 4.56 -11.53 9.73
N ALA A 112 5.05 -11.19 10.92
CA ALA A 112 4.25 -10.49 11.92
C ALA A 112 3.67 -9.18 11.35
N ASN A 113 2.42 -8.88 11.68
CA ASN A 113 1.68 -7.68 11.25
C ASN A 113 1.49 -7.51 9.74
N VAL A 114 1.75 -8.55 8.93
CA VAL A 114 1.59 -8.50 7.47
C VAL A 114 0.88 -9.76 7.00
N GLN A 115 -0.16 -9.59 6.18
CA GLN A 115 -0.91 -10.69 5.61
C GLN A 115 -1.06 -10.52 4.10
N VAL A 116 -0.73 -11.58 3.35
CA VAL A 116 -1.10 -11.68 1.93
C VAL A 116 -2.54 -12.19 1.88
N LEU A 117 -3.48 -11.32 1.52
CA LEU A 117 -4.92 -11.60 1.51
C LEU A 117 -5.37 -12.33 0.24
N LYS A 118 -4.81 -11.97 -0.91
CA LYS A 118 -5.06 -12.64 -2.20
C LYS A 118 -3.88 -12.44 -3.15
N VAL A 119 -3.73 -13.36 -4.10
CA VAL A 119 -2.77 -13.23 -5.21
C VAL A 119 -3.45 -13.48 -6.54
N ILE A 120 -3.11 -12.72 -7.57
CA ILE A 120 -3.66 -12.85 -8.93
C ILE A 120 -2.52 -12.60 -9.93
N ARG A 121 -2.48 -13.38 -11.01
CA ARG A 121 -1.50 -13.17 -12.09
C ARG A 121 -1.94 -12.03 -13.02
N HIS A 122 -0.96 -11.32 -13.57
CA HIS A 122 -1.21 -10.28 -14.56
C HIS A 122 -0.04 -10.14 -15.55
N GLN A 123 -0.32 -9.64 -16.75
CA GLN A 123 0.71 -9.47 -17.78
C GLN A 123 1.67 -8.32 -17.48
N ARG A 124 1.22 -7.26 -16.78
CA ARG A 124 2.02 -6.06 -16.51
C ARG A 124 2.39 -5.94 -15.04
N LYS A 125 3.56 -5.35 -14.78
CA LYS A 125 3.93 -4.91 -13.42
C LYS A 125 3.04 -3.75 -12.96
N LEU A 126 2.86 -3.66 -11.65
CA LEU A 126 2.31 -2.47 -10.99
C LEU A 126 3.31 -1.32 -11.15
N GLN A 127 2.83 -0.17 -11.63
CA GLN A 127 3.63 1.03 -11.85
C GLN A 127 3.37 2.04 -10.72
N ILE A 128 4.35 2.91 -10.46
CA ILE A 128 4.18 4.07 -9.59
C ILE A 128 3.01 4.92 -10.11
N GLY A 129 2.08 5.30 -9.24
CA GLY A 129 0.88 6.05 -9.60
C GLY A 129 -0.18 5.24 -10.38
N GLY A 130 -0.01 3.93 -10.56
CA GLY A 130 -0.93 3.06 -11.30
C GLY A 130 -2.24 2.71 -10.58
N LEU A 131 -2.71 3.56 -9.68
CA LEU A 131 -3.93 3.38 -8.89
C LEU A 131 -4.99 4.38 -9.36
N SER A 132 -6.27 4.05 -9.19
CA SER A 132 -7.35 5.01 -9.37
C SER A 132 -7.54 5.91 -8.14
N GLY A 133 -7.11 5.45 -6.97
CA GLY A 133 -7.22 6.19 -5.73
C GLY A 133 -7.01 5.31 -4.50
N ASN A 134 -7.41 5.85 -3.35
CA ASN A 134 -7.42 5.12 -2.08
C ASN A 134 -8.76 5.34 -1.40
N ARG A 135 -9.30 4.29 -0.78
CA ARG A 135 -10.41 4.38 0.15
C ARG A 135 -9.85 4.59 1.55
N PHE A 136 -10.28 5.66 2.21
CA PHE A 136 -9.93 5.94 3.58
C PHE A 136 -11.11 5.59 4.49
N THR A 137 -10.84 4.93 5.61
CA THR A 137 -11.78 4.81 6.72
C THR A 137 -11.09 5.36 7.95
N LEU A 138 -11.66 6.44 8.48
CA LEU A 138 -11.08 7.24 9.55
C LEU A 138 -11.97 7.19 10.77
N THR A 139 -11.39 7.00 11.95
CA THR A 139 -12.07 7.18 13.24
C THR A 139 -11.50 8.41 13.93
N ILE A 140 -12.34 9.40 14.20
CA ILE A 140 -12.00 10.54 15.06
C ILE A 140 -12.56 10.23 16.45
N ARG A 141 -11.70 10.29 17.47
CA ARG A 141 -12.05 9.96 18.86
C ARG A 141 -12.24 11.20 19.72
#